data_AF-X0U5V1-F1
#
_entry.id   AF-X0U5V1-F1
#
_cell.length_a   1.000
_cell.length_b   1.000
_cell.length_c   1.000
_cell.angle_alpha   90.00
_cell.angle_beta   90.00
_cell.angle_gamma   90.00
#
_symmetry.space_group_name_H-M   'P 1'
#
loop_
_entity.id
_entity.type
_entity.pdbx_description
1 polymer ?
#
loop_
_entity_poly.entity_id
_entity_poly.type
_entity_poly.pdbx_seq_one_letter_code
_entity_poly.pdbx_strand_id
1 'polypeptide(L)'
;MVKDAAGILGISYRQCRRIYKRYQEEGDGGLIHRSRGQPSNRSKPREVKEAVIRLYKEHYWDFGPTLASEKLYDRDGYKIDHETLRRWLMRA
;
A
#
# COMPACT_ATOMS: atom_id res chain seq x y z
N MET A 1 5.76 -35.33 -7.82
CA MET A 1 5.74 -34.02 -8.50
C MET A 1 5.37 -32.86 -7.57
N VAL A 2 4.10 -32.57 -7.25
CA VAL A 2 3.77 -31.38 -6.40
C VAL A 2 4.26 -31.52 -4.95
N LYS A 3 4.30 -32.75 -4.41
CA LYS A 3 4.82 -33.03 -3.06
C LYS A 3 6.32 -32.79 -2.95
N ASP A 4 7.09 -33.25 -3.93
CA ASP A 4 8.55 -33.10 -3.96
C ASP A 4 8.93 -31.64 -4.23
N ALA A 5 8.22 -30.97 -5.14
CA ALA A 5 8.36 -29.54 -5.40
C ALA A 5 8.08 -28.69 -4.14
N ALA A 6 7.09 -29.06 -3.32
CA ALA A 6 6.83 -28.38 -2.06
C ALA A 6 8.02 -28.45 -1.09
N GLY A 7 8.72 -29.60 -1.06
CA GLY A 7 9.96 -29.78 -0.29
C GLY A 7 11.10 -28.90 -0.79
N ILE A 8 11.33 -28.86 -2.11
CA ILE A 8 12.36 -28.01 -2.72
C ILE A 8 12.08 -26.52 -2.46
N LEU A 9 10.82 -26.11 -2.55
CA LEU A 9 10.39 -24.72 -2.37
C LEU A 9 10.26 -24.30 -0.88
N GLY A 10 10.39 -25.23 0.07
CA GLY A 10 10.25 -24.93 1.50
C GLY A 10 8.84 -24.47 1.90
N ILE A 11 7.80 -24.89 1.17
CA ILE A 11 6.41 -24.50 1.41
C ILE A 11 5.53 -25.72 1.69
N SER A 12 4.38 -25.50 2.33
CA SER A 12 3.42 -26.59 2.53
C SER A 12 2.89 -27.15 1.21
N TYR A 13 2.59 -28.45 1.18
CA TYR A 13 1.97 -29.11 0.02
C TYR A 13 0.69 -28.38 -0.45
N ARG A 14 -0.15 -27.92 0.48
CA ARG A 14 -1.38 -27.18 0.17
C ARG A 14 -1.08 -25.86 -0.54
N GLN A 15 -0.05 -25.14 -0.09
CA GLN A 15 0.39 -23.90 -0.72
C GLN A 15 0.97 -24.15 -2.11
N CYS A 16 1.82 -25.17 -2.26
CA CYS A 16 2.39 -25.56 -3.56
C CYS A 16 1.29 -25.93 -4.56
N ARG A 17 0.30 -26.73 -4.14
CA ARG A 17 -0.85 -27.09 -4.97
C ARG A 17 -1.66 -25.88 -5.41
N ARG A 18 -1.88 -24.90 -4.53
CA ARG A 18 -2.59 -23.65 -4.86
C ARG A 18 -1.80 -22.76 -5.83
N ILE A 19 -0.48 -22.70 -5.68
CA ILE A 19 0.40 -21.97 -6.62
C ILE A 19 0.37 -22.64 -7.99
N TYR A 20 0.57 -23.96 -8.03
CA TYR A 20 0.57 -24.73 -9.26
C TYR A 20 -0.76 -24.64 -10.02
N LYS A 21 -1.90 -24.77 -9.31
CA LYS A 21 -3.22 -24.58 -9.93
C LYS A 21 -3.35 -23.20 -10.58
N ARG A 22 -2.94 -22.13 -9.89
CA ARG A 22 -2.99 -20.77 -10.46
C ARG A 22 -2.08 -20.61 -11.66
N TYR A 23 -0.89 -21.19 -11.63
CA TYR A 23 -0.01 -21.17 -12.78
C TYR A 23 -0.65 -21.85 -14.01
N GLN A 24 -1.38 -22.96 -13.81
CA GLN A 24 -2.09 -23.61 -14.91
C GLN A 24 -3.24 -22.75 -15.48
N GLU A 25 -3.89 -21.93 -14.66
CA GLU A 25 -5.03 -21.08 -15.07
C GLU A 25 -4.60 -19.72 -15.64
N GLU A 26 -3.57 -19.10 -15.06
CA GLU A 26 -3.18 -17.70 -15.28
C GLU A 26 -1.75 -17.56 -15.86
N GLY A 27 -1.04 -18.66 -16.08
CA GLY A 27 0.38 -18.67 -16.47
C GLY A 27 1.28 -18.04 -15.41
N ASP A 28 2.37 -17.40 -15.84
CA ASP A 28 3.29 -16.65 -14.97
C ASP A 28 2.57 -15.58 -14.12
N GLY A 29 1.46 -15.05 -14.66
CA GLY A 29 0.55 -14.14 -13.97
C GLY A 29 0.08 -14.67 -12.61
N GLY A 30 -0.21 -15.97 -12.53
CA GLY A 30 -0.73 -16.63 -11.33
C GLY A 30 0.30 -16.84 -10.22
N LEU A 31 1.59 -16.70 -10.53
CA LEU A 31 2.68 -16.79 -9.56
C LEU A 31 2.88 -15.46 -8.82
N ILE A 32 2.45 -14.35 -9.39
CA ILE A 32 2.56 -13.03 -8.78
C ILE A 32 1.74 -12.96 -7.49
N HIS A 33 2.29 -12.28 -6.49
CA HIS A 33 1.56 -11.99 -5.26
C HIS A 33 0.34 -11.13 -5.55
N ARG A 34 -0.87 -11.61 -5.21
CA ARG A 34 -2.13 -10.95 -5.59
C ARG A 34 -2.34 -9.56 -4.97
N SER A 35 -1.67 -9.24 -3.86
CA SER A 35 -1.69 -7.88 -3.29
C SER A 35 -0.68 -6.92 -3.94
N ARG A 36 0.15 -7.39 -4.89
CA ARG A 36 1.11 -6.51 -5.56
C ARG A 36 0.36 -5.47 -6.38
N GLY A 37 0.69 -4.20 -6.17
CA GLY A 37 0.01 -3.06 -6.80
C GLY A 37 -1.33 -2.68 -6.17
N GLN A 38 -1.85 -3.46 -5.22
CA GLN A 38 -3.08 -3.13 -4.51
C GLN A 38 -2.79 -2.22 -3.32
N PRO A 39 -3.64 -1.21 -3.05
CA PRO A 39 -3.53 -0.41 -1.83
C PRO A 39 -3.74 -1.29 -0.59
N SER A 40 -3.10 -0.92 0.52
CA SER A 40 -3.35 -1.57 1.80
C SER A 40 -4.78 -1.35 2.24
N ASN A 41 -5.41 -2.34 2.88
CA ASN A 41 -6.73 -2.19 3.52
C ASN A 41 -6.74 -1.11 4.62
N ARG A 42 -5.56 -0.72 5.13
CA ARG A 42 -5.39 0.39 6.08
C ARG A 42 -5.08 1.73 5.42
N SER A 43 -4.94 1.76 4.09
CA SER A 43 -4.71 3.00 3.35
C SER A 43 -5.88 3.95 3.54
N LYS A 44 -5.58 5.24 3.64
CA LYS A 44 -6.63 6.25 3.57
C LYS A 44 -7.24 6.27 2.15
N PRO A 45 -8.52 6.66 2.02
CA PRO A 45 -9.15 6.86 0.72
C PRO A 45 -8.33 7.80 -0.15
N ARG A 46 -8.39 7.59 -1.46
CA ARG A 46 -7.61 8.38 -2.43
C ARG A 46 -8.03 9.85 -2.41
N GLU A 47 -9.31 10.09 -2.24
CA GLU A 47 -9.95 11.40 -2.15
C GLU A 47 -9.39 12.20 -0.97
N VAL A 48 -9.21 11.54 0.18
CA VAL A 48 -8.60 12.15 1.38
C VAL A 48 -7.15 12.53 1.10
N LYS A 49 -6.39 11.65 0.46
CA LYS A 49 -4.99 11.94 0.08
C LYS A 49 -4.91 13.16 -0.84
N GLU A 50 -5.76 13.22 -1.87
CA GLU A 50 -5.77 14.33 -2.83
C GLU A 50 -6.20 15.65 -2.19
N ALA A 51 -7.20 15.63 -1.30
CA ALA A 51 -7.61 16.81 -0.53
C ALA A 51 -6.49 17.33 0.37
N VAL A 52 -5.84 16.44 1.13
CA VAL A 52 -4.74 16.80 2.04
C VAL A 52 -3.54 17.37 1.28
N ILE A 53 -3.14 16.77 0.15
CA ILE A 53 -2.03 17.30 -0.66
C ILE A 53 -2.35 18.69 -1.21
N ARG A 54 -3.61 18.93 -1.61
CA ARG A 54 -4.05 20.24 -2.10
C ARG A 54 -3.99 21.29 -1.01
N LEU A 55 -4.58 21.02 0.16
CA LEU A 55 -4.51 21.91 1.33
C LEU A 55 -3.08 22.21 1.75
N TYR A 56 -2.21 21.19 1.72
CA TYR A 56 -0.78 21.39 1.98
C TYR A 56 -0.15 22.39 1.01
N LYS A 57 -0.40 22.23 -0.30
CA LYS A 57 0.15 23.13 -1.33
C LYS A 57 -0.42 24.55 -1.23
N GLU A 58 -1.67 24.71 -0.83
CA GLU A 58 -2.36 26.00 -0.75
C GLU A 58 -2.02 26.77 0.55
N HIS A 59 -1.87 26.08 1.68
CA HIS A 59 -1.86 26.70 3.00
C HIS A 59 -0.68 26.34 3.90
N TYR A 60 0.07 25.27 3.59
CA TYR A 60 1.13 24.72 4.46
C TYR A 60 2.42 24.40 3.70
N TRP A 61 2.66 25.06 2.56
CA TRP A 61 3.74 24.73 1.64
C TRP A 61 5.14 24.95 2.25
N ASP A 62 5.25 25.86 3.21
CA ASP A 62 6.45 26.23 3.96
C ASP A 62 6.63 25.41 5.24
N PHE A 63 5.68 24.53 5.59
CA PHE A 63 5.72 23.77 6.84
C PHE A 63 6.40 22.42 6.66
N GLY A 64 7.15 21.98 7.68
CA GLY A 64 7.61 20.59 7.75
C GLY A 64 6.42 19.62 7.91
N PRO A 65 6.55 18.34 7.51
CA PRO A 65 5.46 17.35 7.58
C PRO A 65 4.84 17.18 8.96
N THR A 66 5.62 17.37 10.04
CA THR A 66 5.10 17.32 11.42
C THR A 66 4.16 18.47 11.70
N LEU A 67 4.60 19.72 11.50
CA LEU A 67 3.77 20.90 11.75
C LEU A 67 2.55 20.95 10.83
N ALA A 68 2.71 20.58 9.56
CA ALA A 68 1.59 20.49 8.63
C ALA A 68 0.56 19.45 9.07
N SER A 69 1.00 18.30 9.58
CA SER A 69 0.12 17.25 10.09
C SER A 69 -0.70 17.71 11.30
N GLU A 70 -0.09 18.51 12.20
CA GLU A 70 -0.80 19.11 13.33
C GLU A 70 -1.85 20.12 12.85
N LYS A 71 -1.50 21.01 11.92
CA LYS A 71 -2.45 22.01 11.40
C LYS A 71 -3.58 21.43 10.57
N LEU A 72 -3.29 20.38 9.79
CA LEU A 72 -4.31 19.62 9.09
C LEU A 72 -5.33 18.99 10.06
N TYR A 73 -4.89 18.57 11.25
CA TYR A 73 -5.80 18.07 12.27
C TYR A 73 -6.58 19.20 12.94
N ASP A 74 -5.88 20.23 13.41
CA ASP A 74 -6.47 21.33 14.19
C ASP A 74 -7.45 22.20 13.38
N ARG A 75 -7.12 22.51 12.13
CA ARG A 75 -7.85 23.48 11.29
C ARG A 75 -8.79 22.81 10.30
N ASP A 76 -8.37 21.67 9.74
CA ASP A 76 -9.07 21.00 8.63
C ASP A 76 -9.70 19.65 9.04
N GLY A 77 -9.46 19.17 10.27
CA GLY A 77 -10.02 17.92 10.79
C GLY A 77 -9.38 16.64 10.23
N TYR A 78 -8.33 16.74 9.43
CA TYR A 78 -7.65 15.59 8.83
C TYR A 78 -6.63 14.97 9.78
N LYS A 79 -7.02 13.86 10.42
CA LYS A 79 -6.10 13.05 11.23
C LYS A 79 -5.22 12.16 10.37
N ILE A 80 -4.14 12.73 9.86
CA ILE A 80 -3.05 12.04 9.16
C ILE A 80 -1.83 12.00 10.07
N ASP A 81 -1.04 10.93 10.00
CA ASP A 81 0.25 10.88 10.68
C ASP A 81 1.32 11.58 9.84
N HIS A 82 2.24 12.28 10.50
CA HIS A 82 3.32 13.04 9.85
C HIS A 82 4.16 12.21 8.86
N GLU A 83 4.46 10.94 9.16
CA GLU A 83 5.22 10.08 8.26
C GLU A 83 4.36 9.62 7.07
N THR A 84 3.04 9.50 7.25
CA THR A 84 2.11 9.28 6.13
C THR A 84 2.07 10.49 5.21
N LEU A 85 1.95 11.70 5.77
CA LEU A 85 1.97 12.95 5.01
C LEU A 85 3.29 13.11 4.26
N ARG A 86 4.43 12.90 4.92
CA ARG A 86 5.75 12.92 4.30
C ARG A 86 5.85 11.99 3.10
N ARG A 87 5.40 10.73 3.23
CA ARG A 87 5.38 9.75 2.12
C ARG A 87 4.47 10.17 0.97
N TRP A 88 3.38 10.86 1.26
CA TRP A 88 2.51 11.40 0.22
C TRP A 88 3.20 12.52 -0.54
N LEU A 89 3.83 13.47 0.17
CA LEU A 89 4.55 14.60 -0.43
C LEU A 89 5.77 14.16 -1.26
N MET A 90 6.53 13.13 -0.83
CA MET A 90 7.65 12.60 -1.62
C MET A 90 7.23 11.89 -2.91
N ARG A 91 5.95 11.51 -3.05
CA ARG A 91 5.40 10.78 -4.20
C ARG A 91 4.44 11.65 -5.03
N ALA A 92 4.20 12.89 -4.63
CA ALA A 92 3.24 13.82 -5.23
C ALA A 92 3.97 14.90 -6.04
#